data_AF-A0A812T654-F1
#
_entry.id   AF-A0A812T654-F1
#
_cell.length_a   1.000
_cell.length_b   1.000
_cell.length_c   1.000
_cell.angle_alpha   90.00
_cell.angle_beta   90.00
_cell.angle_gamma   90.00
#
_symmetry.space_group_name_H-M   'P 1'
#
loop_
_entity.id
_entity.type
_entity.pdbx_description
1 polymer ?
#
loop_
_entity_poly.entity_id
_entity_poly.type
_entity_poly.pdbx_seq_one_letter_code
_entity_poly.pdbx_strand_id
1 'polypeptide(L)'
;MLKTQVENGAGEHIIFDFVKLLQYHIFTLCDNTIVGIPQACTKSKRPLKSIRERLKSKEGRLRGTLMGKRVDFCARSVIGGDPNLDTEQVGVPRHDNFLIGRFQPSVDSSIAGVELHVLI
;
A
#
# COMPACT_ATOMS: atom_id res chain seq x y z
N MET A 1 -18.74 -14.59 -21.38
CA MET A 1 -19.36 -13.88 -22.53
C MET A 1 -18.84 -14.42 -23.85
N LEU A 2 -17.54 -14.34 -24.13
CA LEU A 2 -16.98 -14.91 -25.36
C LEU A 2 -17.19 -16.43 -25.47
N LYS A 3 -16.91 -17.17 -24.38
CA LYS A 3 -17.16 -18.62 -24.30
C LYS A 3 -18.60 -18.99 -24.66
N THR A 4 -19.58 -18.28 -24.11
CA THR A 4 -21.01 -18.49 -24.36
C THR A 4 -21.40 -18.20 -25.81
N GLN A 5 -20.81 -17.18 -26.45
CA GLN A 5 -21.07 -16.85 -27.86
C GLN A 5 -20.47 -17.89 -28.82
N VAL A 6 -19.32 -18.48 -28.45
CA VAL A 6 -18.71 -19.59 -29.20
C VAL A 6 -19.55 -20.86 -29.05
N GLU A 7 -20.02 -21.17 -27.84
CA GLU A 7 -20.89 -22.33 -27.56
C GLU A 7 -22.26 -22.21 -28.27
N ASN A 8 -22.79 -21.00 -28.41
CA ASN A 8 -24.04 -20.73 -29.11
C ASN A 8 -23.89 -20.66 -30.64
N GLY A 9 -22.68 -20.86 -31.19
CA GLY A 9 -22.44 -20.81 -32.64
C GLY A 9 -22.68 -19.43 -33.25
N ALA A 10 -22.35 -18.35 -32.52
CA ALA A 10 -22.47 -16.99 -33.04
C ALA A 10 -21.57 -16.78 -34.28
N GLY A 11 -22.02 -15.95 -35.22
CA GLY A 11 -21.25 -15.67 -36.45
C GLY A 11 -19.84 -15.13 -36.17
N GLU A 12 -18.89 -15.43 -37.06
CA GLU A 12 -17.48 -15.07 -36.87
C GLU A 12 -17.24 -13.58 -36.61
N HIS A 13 -18.01 -12.70 -37.25
CA HIS A 13 -17.94 -11.26 -37.03
C HIS A 13 -18.23 -10.86 -35.58
N ILE A 14 -19.23 -11.50 -34.96
CA ILE A 14 -19.62 -11.25 -33.56
C ILE A 14 -18.51 -11.71 -32.62
N ILE A 15 -17.96 -12.90 -32.88
CA ILE A 15 -16.85 -13.46 -32.11
C ILE A 15 -15.65 -12.52 -32.17
N PHE A 16 -15.31 -12.02 -33.36
CA PHE A 16 -14.19 -11.09 -33.56
C PHE A 16 -14.35 -9.78 -32.77
N ASP A 17 -15.56 -9.21 -32.74
CA ASP A 17 -15.84 -8.01 -31.95
C ASP A 17 -15.71 -8.27 -30.45
N PHE A 18 -16.18 -9.42 -29.96
CA PHE A 18 -15.98 -9.81 -28.55
C PHE A 18 -14.51 -10.07 -28.22
N VAL A 19 -13.72 -10.64 -29.13
CA VAL A 19 -12.27 -10.81 -28.96
C VAL A 19 -11.60 -9.44 -28.79
N LYS A 20 -11.93 -8.48 -29.66
CA LYS A 20 -11.39 -7.11 -29.56
C LYS A 20 -11.78 -6.43 -28.25
N LEU A 21 -13.03 -6.56 -27.83
CA LEU A 21 -13.50 -5.98 -26.58
C LEU A 21 -12.77 -6.59 -25.37
N LEU A 22 -12.56 -7.91 -25.38
CA LEU A 22 -11.80 -8.59 -24.33
C LEU A 22 -10.35 -8.11 -24.28
N GLN A 23 -9.70 -8.01 -25.44
CA GLN A 23 -8.33 -7.51 -25.56
C GLN A 23 -8.23 -6.08 -25.01
N TYR A 24 -9.17 -5.20 -25.35
CA TYR A 24 -9.22 -3.83 -24.83
C TYR A 24 -9.29 -3.80 -23.29
N HIS A 25 -10.13 -4.63 -22.67
CA HIS A 25 -10.24 -4.68 -21.21
C HIS A 25 -9.00 -5.23 -20.52
N ILE A 26 -8.36 -6.26 -21.09
CA ILE A 26 -7.10 -6.78 -20.57
C ILE A 26 -6.00 -5.72 -20.66
N PHE A 27 -5.93 -5.04 -21.80
CA PHE A 27 -4.90 -4.05 -22.07
C PHE A 27 -5.02 -2.84 -21.13
N THR A 28 -6.22 -2.27 -21.01
CA THR A 28 -6.50 -1.13 -20.12
C THR A 28 -6.38 -1.48 -18.63
N LEU A 29 -6.59 -2.75 -18.24
CA LEU A 29 -6.33 -3.23 -16.87
C LEU A 29 -4.83 -3.20 -16.54
N CYS A 30 -3.99 -3.65 -17.48
CA CYS A 30 -2.54 -3.66 -17.31
C CYS A 30 -1.95 -2.24 -17.38
N ASP A 31 -2.32 -1.47 -18.42
CA ASP A 31 -1.84 -0.12 -18.66
C ASP A 31 -2.93 0.72 -19.35
N ASN A 32 -3.39 1.77 -18.66
CA ASN A 32 -4.45 2.67 -19.12
C ASN A 32 -3.89 4.00 -19.67
N THR A 33 -2.57 4.10 -19.84
CA THR A 33 -1.89 5.34 -20.26
C THR A 33 -1.36 5.27 -21.69
N ILE A 34 -1.72 4.23 -22.43
CA ILE A 34 -1.21 3.96 -23.77
C ILE A 34 -1.87 4.92 -24.76
N VAL A 35 -1.03 5.59 -25.55
CA VAL A 35 -1.46 6.56 -26.58
C VAL A 35 -2.18 5.82 -27.70
N GLY A 36 -3.33 6.35 -28.14
CA GLY A 36 -4.11 5.80 -29.26
C GLY A 36 -5.21 4.82 -28.86
N ILE A 37 -5.32 4.46 -27.58
CA ILE A 37 -6.41 3.62 -27.04
C ILE A 37 -7.25 4.48 -26.11
N PRO A 38 -8.60 4.45 -26.21
CA PRO A 38 -9.45 5.21 -25.30
C PRO A 38 -9.22 4.75 -23.87
N GLN A 39 -9.14 5.70 -22.94
CA GLN A 39 -8.90 5.35 -21.53
C GLN A 39 -10.16 4.75 -20.93
N ALA A 40 -9.99 3.64 -20.20
CA ALA A 40 -11.07 3.06 -19.43
C ALA A 40 -11.36 3.95 -18.21
N CYS A 41 -12.60 4.43 -18.12
CA CYS A 41 -13.05 5.34 -17.07
C CYS A 41 -14.07 4.65 -16.17
N THR A 42 -14.06 5.04 -14.89
CA THR A 42 -15.11 4.69 -13.94
C THR A 42 -16.41 5.40 -14.34
N LYS A 43 -17.56 4.96 -13.80
CA LYS A 43 -18.86 5.65 -13.97
C LYS A 43 -18.78 7.16 -13.68
N SER A 44 -17.90 7.57 -12.78
CA SER A 44 -17.62 8.98 -12.44
C SER A 44 -16.65 9.70 -13.38
N LYS A 45 -16.40 9.17 -14.59
CA LYS A 45 -15.45 9.70 -15.61
C LYS A 45 -13.99 9.83 -15.14
N ARG A 46 -13.64 9.27 -13.99
CA ARG A 46 -12.24 9.22 -13.53
C ARG A 46 -11.54 8.06 -14.22
N PRO A 47 -10.32 8.26 -14.77
CA PRO A 47 -9.56 7.18 -15.39
C PRO A 47 -9.27 6.10 -14.35
N LEU A 48 -9.40 4.84 -14.76
CA LEU A 48 -9.08 3.70 -13.90
C LEU A 48 -7.58 3.62 -13.66
N LYS A 49 -7.20 3.43 -12.39
CA LYS A 49 -5.81 3.16 -12.01
C LYS A 49 -5.43 1.75 -12.43
N SER A 50 -4.60 1.65 -13.46
CA SER A 50 -4.09 0.38 -13.99
C SER A 50 -3.17 -0.34 -12.98
N ILE A 51 -2.92 -1.64 -13.19
CA ILE A 51 -1.99 -2.43 -12.37
C ILE A 51 -0.61 -1.77 -12.37
N ARG A 52 -0.12 -1.34 -13.54
CA ARG A 52 1.17 -0.65 -13.67
C ARG A 52 1.24 0.61 -12.83
N GLU A 53 0.18 1.42 -12.86
CA GLU A 53 0.11 2.65 -12.07
C GLU A 53 0.09 2.36 -10.57
N ARG A 54 -0.64 1.33 -10.13
CA ARG A 54 -0.66 0.89 -8.72
C ARG A 54 0.69 0.38 -8.23
N LEU A 55 1.54 -0.11 -9.11
CA LEU A 55 2.89 -0.55 -8.78
C LEU A 55 3.90 0.60 -8.78
N LYS A 56 3.94 1.41 -9.86
CA LYS A 56 4.97 2.45 -10.09
C LYS A 56 4.67 3.80 -9.43
N SER A 57 3.41 4.14 -9.16
CA SER A 57 3.03 5.49 -8.73
C SER A 57 3.74 5.94 -7.44
N LYS A 58 3.71 7.25 -7.19
CA LYS A 58 4.26 7.88 -5.98
C LYS A 58 3.74 7.25 -4.69
N GLU A 59 2.46 6.89 -4.69
CA GLU A 59 1.73 6.15 -3.64
C GLU A 59 1.55 4.66 -3.99
N GLY A 60 2.30 4.16 -4.96
CA GLY A 60 2.24 2.79 -5.43
C GLY A 60 2.83 1.82 -4.43
N ARG A 61 2.59 0.53 -4.62
CA ARG A 61 3.00 -0.50 -3.65
C ARG A 61 4.50 -0.57 -3.42
N LEU A 62 5.30 -0.34 -4.47
CA LEU A 62 6.75 -0.41 -4.36
C LEU A 62 7.30 0.68 -3.43
N ARG A 63 6.83 1.92 -3.60
CA ARG A 63 7.37 3.04 -2.82
C ARG A 63 6.59 3.33 -1.53
N GLY A 64 5.27 3.20 -1.57
CA GLY A 64 4.39 3.49 -0.44
C GLY A 64 4.16 2.34 0.53
N THR A 65 4.60 1.12 0.22
CA THR A 65 4.43 -0.04 1.12
C THR A 65 5.72 -0.83 1.31
N LEU A 66 6.58 -0.98 0.30
CA LEU A 66 7.82 -1.74 0.47
C LEU A 66 8.98 -0.90 1.05
N MET A 67 9.09 0.38 0.67
CA MET A 67 10.17 1.27 1.17
C MET A 67 9.86 1.92 2.53
N GLY A 68 8.60 1.90 2.97
CA GLY A 68 8.19 2.42 4.26
C GLY A 68 6.89 1.75 4.69
N LYS A 69 6.97 0.94 5.74
CA LYS A 69 5.80 0.30 6.37
C LYS A 69 5.47 1.02 7.66
N ARG A 70 4.19 0.99 8.02
CA ARG A 70 3.78 1.33 9.37
C ARG A 70 4.23 0.20 10.28
N VAL A 71 4.93 0.57 11.35
CA VAL A 71 5.44 -0.35 12.36
C VAL A 71 4.50 -0.27 13.56
N ASP A 72 4.16 -1.42 14.11
CA ASP A 72 3.39 -1.50 15.36
C ASP A 72 4.34 -1.29 16.56
N PHE A 73 3.82 -0.85 17.70
CA PHE A 73 4.60 -0.58 18.92
C PHE A 73 5.61 0.58 18.83
N CYS A 74 5.30 1.62 18.05
CA CYS A 74 6.04 2.88 18.07
C CYS A 74 5.23 4.03 18.71
N ALA A 75 5.91 5.00 19.32
CA ALA A 75 5.32 6.25 19.81
C ALA A 75 6.07 7.45 19.22
N ARG A 76 5.38 8.61 19.11
CA ARG A 76 5.95 9.87 18.64
C ARG A 76 5.61 10.96 19.65
N SER A 77 6.61 11.69 20.13
CA SER A 77 6.44 12.76 21.12
C SER A 77 7.41 13.92 20.84
N VAL A 78 7.15 15.07 21.46
CA VAL A 78 8.01 16.26 21.37
C VAL A 78 9.19 16.10 22.31
N ILE A 79 10.40 16.42 21.83
CA ILE A 79 11.62 16.35 22.62
C ILE A 79 11.75 17.62 23.47
N GLY A 80 11.91 17.45 24.78
CA GLY A 80 12.26 18.52 25.72
C GLY A 80 13.62 18.24 26.36
N GLY A 81 14.41 19.28 26.63
CA GLY A 81 15.70 19.13 27.30
C GLY A 81 15.53 18.98 28.81
N ASP A 82 16.08 17.91 29.39
CA ASP A 82 16.19 17.71 30.84
C ASP A 82 17.66 17.54 31.22
N PRO A 83 18.26 18.45 32.02
CA PRO A 83 19.66 18.36 32.41
C PRO A 83 19.94 17.29 33.47
N ASN A 84 18.93 16.66 34.07
CA ASN A 84 19.11 15.61 35.07
C ASN A 84 19.22 14.19 34.49
N LEU A 85 19.19 14.07 33.17
CA LEU A 85 19.16 12.79 32.46
C LEU A 85 20.57 12.43 31.95
N ASP A 86 21.00 11.19 32.18
CA ASP A 86 22.26 10.67 31.64
C ASP A 86 22.15 10.44 30.12
N THR A 87 23.30 10.40 29.43
CA THR A 87 23.36 10.26 27.96
C THR A 87 22.74 8.97 27.42
N GLU A 88 22.66 7.92 28.24
CA GLU A 88 22.09 6.62 27.87
C GLU A 88 20.60 6.49 28.22
N GLN A 89 19.99 7.53 28.82
CA GLN A 89 18.62 7.50 29.31
C GLN A 89 17.68 8.34 28.44
N VAL A 90 16.40 7.95 28.40
CA VAL A 90 15.34 8.70 27.71
C VAL A 90 14.09 8.80 28.59
N GLY A 91 13.50 9.99 28.66
CA GLY A 91 12.24 10.21 29.37
C GLY A 91 11.03 9.74 28.57
N VAL A 92 10.30 8.74 29.07
CA VAL A 92 9.04 8.26 28.48
C VAL A 92 7.87 8.70 29.36
N PRO A 93 6.83 9.35 28.81
CA PRO A 93 5.72 9.81 29.61
C PRO A 93 4.83 8.63 30.04
N ARG A 94 4.32 8.66 31.27
CA ARG A 94 3.57 7.52 31.86
C ARG A 94 2.31 7.13 31.09
N HIS A 95 1.74 8.02 30.27
CA HIS A 95 0.58 7.69 29.43
C HIS A 95 0.96 6.82 28.22
N ASP A 96 2.19 6.93 27.71
CA ASP A 96 2.68 6.14 26.57
C ASP A 96 3.17 4.75 26.98
N ASN A 97 3.48 4.53 28.27
CA ASN A 97 3.79 3.21 28.84
C ASN A 97 2.69 2.17 28.60
N PHE A 98 1.45 2.60 28.35
CA PHE A 98 0.34 1.71 28.03
C PHE A 98 0.56 0.94 26.70
N LEU A 99 1.23 1.56 25.72
CA LEU A 99 1.53 0.92 24.43
C LEU A 99 2.71 -0.06 24.53
N ILE A 100 3.68 0.25 25.39
CA ILE A 100 4.84 -0.60 25.67
C ILE A 100 4.41 -1.87 26.44
N GLY A 101 3.42 -1.76 27.34
CA GLY A 101 2.92 -2.88 28.13
C GLY A 101 2.21 -4.01 27.34
N ARG A 102 1.94 -3.84 26.04
CA ARG A 102 1.46 -4.93 25.16
C ARG A 102 2.59 -5.74 24.51
N PHE A 103 3.83 -5.36 24.74
CA PHE A 103 5.00 -6.16 24.38
C PHE A 103 5.05 -7.37 25.32
N GLN A 104 4.71 -8.58 24.86
CA GLN A 104 4.98 -9.81 25.62
C GLN A 104 6.51 -10.00 25.64
N PRO A 105 7.23 -9.71 26.74
CA PRO A 105 8.66 -9.88 26.77
C PRO A 105 8.91 -11.33 27.17
N SER A 106 9.43 -12.14 26.25
CA SER A 106 10.06 -13.43 26.59
C SER A 106 11.53 -13.24 26.99
N VAL A 107 11.94 -12.02 27.34
CA VAL A 107 13.30 -11.67 27.81
C VAL A 107 13.23 -10.67 28.96
N ASP A 108 14.08 -10.90 29.95
CA ASP A 108 14.01 -10.41 31.32
C ASP A 108 13.82 -8.89 31.50
N SER A 109 13.00 -8.56 32.50
CA SER A 109 12.52 -7.22 32.87
C SER A 109 13.58 -6.26 33.44
N SER A 110 14.87 -6.49 33.19
CA SER A 110 15.98 -5.71 33.75
C SER A 110 16.86 -5.02 32.71
N ILE A 111 16.59 -5.20 31.41
CA ILE A 111 17.31 -4.52 30.33
C ILE A 111 16.29 -3.87 29.40
N ALA A 112 15.69 -2.75 29.83
CA ALA A 112 14.92 -1.90 28.92
C ALA A 112 15.87 -1.09 28.02
N GLY A 113 16.80 -1.76 27.34
CA GLY A 113 17.46 -1.27 26.14
C GLY A 113 16.48 -1.38 24.97
N VAL A 114 15.33 -0.71 25.09
CA VAL A 114 14.41 -0.59 23.96
C VAL A 114 14.93 0.58 23.15
N GLU A 115 15.59 0.30 22.03
CA GLU A 115 15.86 1.29 21.00
C GLU A 115 14.51 1.88 20.54
N LEU A 116 14.06 2.93 21.23
CA LEU A 116 13.11 3.87 20.68
C LEU A 116 13.81 4.47 19.47
N HIS A 117 13.45 3.98 18.29
CA HIS A 117 13.74 4.68 17.04
C HIS A 117 13.07 6.05 17.13
N VAL A 118 13.81 7.03 17.65
CA VAL A 118 13.47 8.44 17.59
C VAL A 118 13.54 8.82 16.12
N LEU A 119 12.38 8.75 15.44
CA LEU A 119 12.25 9.34 14.13
C LEU A 119 12.21 10.86 14.34
N ILE A 120 13.32 11.53 14.01
CA ILE A 120 13.34 12.97 13.73
C ILE A 120 12.43 13.25 12.54
#